data_AF-A0A2X3CRH8-F1
#
_entry.id   AF-A0A2X3CRH8-F1
#
_cell.length_a   1.000
_cell.length_b   1.000
_cell.length_c   1.000
_cell.angle_alpha   90.00
_cell.angle_beta   90.00
_cell.angle_gamma   90.00
#
_symmetry.space_group_name_H-M   'P 1'
#
loop_
_entity.id
_entity.type
_entity.pdbx_description
1 polymer ?
#
loop_
_entity_poly.entity_id
_entity_poly.type
_entity_poly.pdbx_seq_one_letter_code
_entity_poly.pdbx_strand_id
1 'polypeptide(L)'
;MMILPFSARLRGTLFTLTLTLLSGCALIQDEPAQVAIVNPQQAQLAQVIHLANSDWPAARWWEAYDDPQLNMLINRALQNSPTMQAARLRISQSQSTVELARSAMGLQATAVAAQKPPADHRQIL
;
A
#
# COMPACT_ATOMS: atom_id res chain seq x y z
N MET A 1 4.09 -38.57 -46.10
CA MET A 1 3.08 -37.53 -45.80
C MET A 1 2.96 -37.42 -44.29
N MET A 2 3.08 -36.20 -43.73
CA MET A 2 2.58 -35.82 -42.38
C MET A 2 3.47 -35.97 -41.11
N ILE A 3 4.81 -35.76 -41.14
CA ILE A 3 5.63 -35.67 -39.89
C ILE A 3 6.28 -34.28 -39.68
N LEU A 4 6.45 -33.48 -40.74
CA LEU A 4 6.99 -32.12 -40.66
C LEU A 4 6.07 -31.04 -40.03
N PRO A 5 4.72 -31.16 -39.94
CA PRO A 5 3.91 -30.06 -39.39
C PRO A 5 3.89 -30.03 -37.86
N PHE A 6 4.26 -31.12 -37.18
CA PHE A 6 4.13 -31.21 -35.72
C PHE A 6 5.21 -30.38 -35.00
N SER A 7 6.47 -30.52 -35.42
CA SER A 7 7.61 -29.76 -34.88
C SER A 7 7.50 -28.26 -35.21
N ALA A 8 6.98 -27.92 -36.40
CA ALA A 8 6.76 -26.54 -36.82
C ALA A 8 5.59 -25.89 -36.05
N ARG A 9 4.50 -26.62 -35.81
CA ARG A 9 3.38 -26.16 -34.98
C ARG A 9 3.77 -26.02 -33.50
N LEU A 10 4.57 -26.95 -32.97
CA LEU A 10 5.07 -26.92 -31.59
C LEU A 10 6.01 -25.73 -31.35
N ARG A 11 6.86 -25.43 -32.33
CA ARG A 11 7.77 -24.27 -32.27
C ARG A 11 7.03 -22.94 -32.36
N GLY A 12 5.94 -22.90 -33.14
CA GLY A 12 5.04 -21.75 -33.22
C GLY A 12 4.30 -21.48 -31.90
N THR A 13 3.76 -22.52 -31.26
CA THR A 13 3.05 -22.38 -29.97
C THR A 13 3.98 -22.02 -28.82
N LEU A 14 5.22 -22.55 -28.80
CA LEU A 14 6.24 -22.14 -27.83
C LEU A 14 6.58 -20.66 -27.97
N PHE A 15 6.72 -20.16 -29.21
CA PHE A 15 7.05 -18.77 -29.47
C PHE A 15 5.93 -17.80 -29.05
N THR A 16 4.68 -18.12 -29.38
CA THR A 16 3.53 -17.31 -28.94
C THR A 16 3.34 -17.33 -27.44
N LEU A 17 3.59 -18.47 -26.77
CA LEU A 17 3.57 -18.57 -25.31
C LEU A 17 4.66 -17.68 -24.68
N THR A 18 5.91 -17.74 -25.16
CA THR A 18 6.97 -16.84 -24.65
C THR A 18 6.65 -15.37 -24.87
N LEU A 19 6.03 -14.99 -25.98
CA LEU A 19 5.61 -13.60 -26.22
C LEU A 19 4.50 -13.16 -25.25
N THR A 20 3.55 -14.04 -24.90
CA THR A 20 2.49 -13.71 -23.94
C THR A 20 3.00 -13.64 -22.51
N LEU A 21 4.03 -14.40 -22.14
CA LEU A 21 4.68 -14.25 -20.82
C LEU A 21 5.52 -12.96 -20.70
N LEU A 22 6.02 -12.41 -21.81
CA LEU A 22 6.80 -11.16 -21.82
C LEU A 22 5.94 -9.89 -21.77
N SER A 23 4.62 -9.96 -22.00
CA SER A 23 3.74 -8.79 -22.07
C SER A 23 3.24 -8.29 -20.70
N GLY A 24 3.91 -8.66 -19.61
CA GLY A 24 3.48 -8.39 -18.23
C GLY A 24 4.30 -7.34 -17.46
N CYS A 25 5.19 -6.59 -18.11
CA CYS A 25 5.92 -5.51 -17.42
C CYS A 25 4.95 -4.39 -17.02
N ALA A 26 4.63 -4.30 -15.73
CA ALA A 26 3.87 -3.18 -15.18
C ALA A 26 4.74 -1.91 -15.27
N LEU A 27 4.32 -0.96 -16.09
CA LEU A 27 4.90 0.38 -16.12
C LEU A 27 4.39 1.14 -14.88
N ILE A 28 5.16 1.11 -13.80
CA ILE A 28 5.01 2.12 -12.74
C ILE A 28 5.36 3.45 -13.39
N GLN A 29 4.35 4.30 -13.59
CA GLN A 29 4.60 5.66 -14.01
C GLN A 29 5.28 6.40 -12.85
N ASP A 30 6.32 7.18 -13.18
CA ASP A 30 6.91 8.12 -12.23
C ASP A 30 5.81 8.99 -11.60
N GLU A 31 6.00 9.35 -10.33
CA GLU A 31 5.05 10.02 -9.43
C GLU A 31 3.98 10.90 -10.10
N PRO A 32 2.75 10.95 -9.53
CA PRO A 32 1.73 11.89 -10.00
C PRO A 32 2.33 13.29 -10.08
N ALA A 33 2.14 13.93 -11.24
CA ALA A 33 2.74 15.20 -11.63
C ALA A 33 3.02 16.10 -10.42
N GLN A 34 4.30 16.46 -10.24
CA GLN A 34 4.79 17.35 -9.19
C GLN A 34 3.71 18.36 -8.82
N VAL A 35 3.13 18.20 -7.62
CA VAL A 35 2.10 19.11 -7.13
C VAL A 35 2.69 20.51 -7.26
N ALA A 36 2.00 21.39 -7.98
CA ALA A 36 2.49 22.75 -8.20
C ALA A 36 2.83 23.35 -6.83
N ILE A 37 4.12 23.52 -6.56
CA ILE A 37 4.58 24.06 -5.29
C ILE A 37 4.05 25.48 -5.24
N VAL A 38 3.08 25.70 -4.35
CA VAL A 38 2.53 27.03 -4.11
C VAL A 38 3.69 27.89 -3.66
N ASN A 39 3.98 28.94 -4.44
CA ASN A 39 5.00 29.91 -4.12
C ASN A 39 4.66 30.49 -2.73
N PRO A 40 5.50 30.28 -1.70
CA PRO A 40 5.17 30.69 -0.35
C PRO A 40 4.98 32.22 -0.27
N GLN A 41 5.64 33.02 -1.11
CA GLN A 41 5.40 34.46 -1.17
C GLN A 41 4.00 34.83 -1.65
N GLN A 42 3.31 33.96 -2.40
CA GLN A 42 1.90 34.13 -2.79
C GLN A 42 0.93 33.68 -1.69
N ALA A 43 1.36 32.79 -0.80
CA ALA A 43 0.61 32.49 0.41
C ALA A 43 0.72 33.70 1.35
N GLN A 44 -0.36 34.48 1.46
CA GLN A 44 -0.43 35.67 2.34
C GLN A 44 0.01 35.36 3.79
N LEU A 45 -0.10 34.10 4.22
CA LEU A 45 0.38 33.62 5.51
C LEU A 45 1.91 33.67 5.66
N ALA A 46 2.70 33.50 4.60
CA ALA A 46 4.16 33.49 4.69
C ALA A 46 4.76 34.87 5.00
N GLN A 47 4.00 35.95 4.75
CA GLN A 47 4.42 37.31 5.10
C GLN A 47 4.27 37.59 6.60
N VAL A 48 3.34 36.90 7.27
CA VAL A 48 3.00 37.10 8.69
C VAL A 48 3.59 36.01 9.58
N ILE A 49 3.74 34.81 9.04
CA ILE A 49 4.30 33.64 9.71
C ILE A 49 5.66 33.39 9.07
N HIS A 50 6.73 33.77 9.77
CA HIS A 50 8.13 33.55 9.35
C HIS A 50 8.55 32.06 9.40
N LEU A 51 7.64 31.14 9.03
CA LEU A 51 7.85 29.69 9.09
C LEU A 51 8.95 29.22 8.13
N ALA A 52 9.28 30.01 7.11
CA ALA A 52 10.32 29.68 6.14
C ALA A 52 11.75 29.66 6.73
N ASN A 53 11.97 30.27 7.91
CA ASN A 53 13.28 30.34 8.59
C ASN A 53 13.26 29.75 10.01
N SER A 54 12.11 29.29 10.51
CA SER A 54 11.99 28.67 11.82
C SER A 54 11.65 27.20 11.65
N ASP A 55 12.35 26.32 12.37
CA ASP A 55 12.03 24.90 12.43
C ASP A 55 10.53 24.67 12.63
N TRP A 56 10.02 23.60 12.01
CA TRP A 56 8.64 23.17 12.22
C TRP A 56 8.36 23.08 13.72
N PRO A 57 7.21 23.58 14.21
CA PRO A 57 6.93 23.63 15.62
C PRO A 57 7.06 22.24 16.26
N ALA A 58 7.63 22.21 17.46
CA ALA A 58 7.82 20.98 18.22
C ALA A 58 6.48 20.21 18.35
N ALA A 59 6.56 18.88 18.48
CA ALA A 59 5.36 18.04 18.62
C ALA A 59 4.44 18.51 19.77
N ARG A 60 5.01 19.14 20.80
CA ARG A 60 4.31 19.76 21.93
C ARG A 60 4.40 21.28 21.93
N TRP A 61 4.19 21.91 20.78
CA TRP A 61 4.30 23.36 20.60
C TRP A 61 3.49 24.19 21.61
N TRP A 62 2.39 23.64 22.14
CA TRP A 62 1.55 24.32 23.12
C TRP A 62 2.22 24.49 24.49
N GLU A 63 3.29 23.75 24.80
CA GLU A 63 4.03 23.91 26.07
C GLU A 63 4.71 25.29 26.14
N ALA A 64 4.95 25.95 25.00
CA ALA A 64 5.51 27.31 24.93
C ALA A 64 4.62 28.40 25.56
N TYR A 65 3.34 28.11 25.83
CA TYR A 65 2.42 29.03 26.52
C TYR A 65 2.58 29.03 28.05
N ASP A 66 3.36 28.10 28.60
CA ASP A 66 3.63 27.97 30.04
C ASP A 66 2.35 27.88 30.91
N ASP A 67 1.29 27.24 30.37
CA ASP A 67 0.02 27.02 31.06
C ASP A 67 -0.13 25.53 31.48
N PRO A 68 -0.01 25.20 32.77
CA PRO A 68 -0.17 23.85 33.28
C PRO A 68 -1.58 23.25 33.06
N GLN A 69 -2.63 24.08 33.06
CA GLN A 69 -4.00 23.62 32.82
C GLN A 69 -4.18 23.23 31.36
N LEU A 70 -3.65 24.04 30.44
CA LEU A 70 -3.65 23.73 29.01
C LEU A 70 -2.92 22.41 28.73
N ASN A 71 -1.72 22.26 29.30
CA ASN A 71 -0.93 21.04 29.19
C ASN A 71 -1.72 19.81 29.66
N MET A 72 -2.42 19.91 30.79
CA MET A 72 -3.22 18.82 31.33
C MET A 72 -4.39 18.45 30.40
N LEU A 73 -5.09 19.45 29.87
CA LEU A 73 -6.25 19.26 28.99
C LEU A 73 -5.84 18.59 27.67
N ILE A 74 -4.78 19.07 27.02
CA ILE A 74 -4.28 18.50 25.77
C ILE A 74 -3.80 17.07 25.99
N ASN A 75 -3.02 16.81 27.04
CA ASN A 75 -2.56 15.46 27.34
C ASN A 75 -3.73 14.49 27.58
N ARG A 76 -4.76 14.91 28.34
CA ARG A 76 -5.97 14.09 28.57
C ARG A 76 -6.73 13.83 27.27
N ALA A 77 -6.85 14.84 26.40
CA ALA A 77 -7.50 14.72 25.11
C ALA A 77 -6.75 13.74 24.19
N LEU A 78 -5.42 13.86 24.09
CA LEU A 78 -4.61 12.97 23.25
C LEU A 78 -4.61 11.51 23.73
N GLN A 79 -4.63 11.29 25.05
CA GLN A 79 -4.67 9.95 25.63
C GLN A 79 -6.03 9.26 25.41
N ASN A 80 -7.13 9.99 25.56
CA ASN A 80 -8.48 9.41 25.58
C ASN A 80 -9.27 9.66 24.29
N SER A 81 -8.66 10.23 23.25
CA SER A 81 -9.35 10.55 22.00
C SER A 81 -9.70 9.29 21.18
N PRO A 82 -11.01 9.00 20.96
CA PRO A 82 -11.41 7.91 20.08
C PRO A 82 -11.07 8.18 18.61
N THR A 83 -11.08 9.45 18.19
CA THR A 83 -10.75 9.84 16.81
C THR A 83 -9.28 9.59 16.49
N MET A 84 -8.37 9.83 17.44
CA MET A 84 -6.95 9.50 17.30
C MET A 84 -6.73 7.98 17.25
N GLN A 85 -7.47 7.20 18.03
CA GLN A 85 -7.42 5.73 17.97
C GLN A 85 -7.86 5.23 16.59
N ALA A 86 -8.97 5.75 16.05
CA ALA A 86 -9.44 5.41 14.71
C ALA A 86 -8.42 5.81 13.62
N ALA A 87 -7.75 6.96 13.76
CA ALA A 87 -6.70 7.38 12.84
C ALA A 87 -5.51 6.39 12.84
N ARG A 88 -5.07 5.93 14.02
CA ARG A 88 -3.99 4.91 14.12
C ARG A 88 -4.39 3.61 13.42
N LEU A 89 -5.63 3.17 13.59
CA LEU A 89 -6.14 1.97 12.92
C LEU A 89 -6.12 2.10 11.40
N ARG A 90 -6.50 3.27 10.87
CA ARG A 90 -6.42 3.54 9.42
C ARG A 90 -4.98 3.47 8.92
N ILE A 91 -4.04 4.04 9.66
CA ILE A 91 -2.61 3.95 9.30
C ILE A 91 -2.14 2.49 9.31
N SER A 92 -2.46 1.72 10.35
CA SER A 92 -2.08 0.30 10.40
C SER A 92 -2.73 -0.53 9.29
N GLN A 93 -3.97 -0.21 8.92
CA GLN A 93 -4.65 -0.85 7.81
C GLN A 93 -3.93 -0.57 6.48
N SER A 94 -3.56 0.69 6.22
CA SER A 94 -2.78 1.07 5.04
C SER A 94 -1.43 0.36 4.99
N GLN A 95 -0.73 0.25 6.11
CA GLN A 95 0.54 -0.48 6.20
C GLN A 95 0.37 -1.97 5.86
N SER A 96 -0.64 -2.64 6.41
CA SER A 96 -0.94 -4.04 6.06
C SER A 96 -1.24 -4.21 4.57
N THR A 97 -1.97 -3.27 3.96
CA THR A 97 -2.23 -3.29 2.51
C THR A 97 -0.95 -3.18 1.70
N VAL A 98 0.00 -2.32 2.13
CA VAL A 98 1.33 -2.20 1.50
C VAL A 98 2.12 -3.49 1.64
N GLU A 99 2.11 -4.13 2.81
CA GLU A 99 2.82 -5.39 3.03
C GLU A 99 2.21 -6.56 2.22
N LEU A 100 0.89 -6.59 2.03
CA LEU A 100 0.23 -7.54 1.13
C LEU A 100 0.66 -7.33 -0.33
N ALA A 101 0.68 -6.08 -0.80
CA ALA A 101 1.15 -5.74 -2.14
C ALA A 101 2.62 -6.11 -2.33
N ARG A 102 3.46 -5.87 -1.32
CA ARG A 102 4.88 -6.28 -1.30
C ARG A 102 5.04 -7.80 -1.36
N SER A 103 4.23 -8.54 -0.60
CA SER A 103 4.25 -10.00 -0.60
C SER A 103 3.84 -10.58 -1.96
N ALA A 104 2.88 -9.95 -2.65
CA ALA A 104 2.48 -10.33 -4.00
C ALA A 104 3.60 -10.13 -5.05
N MET A 105 4.54 -9.20 -4.81
CA MET A 105 5.73 -9.03 -5.67
C MET A 105 6.85 -10.02 -5.36
N GLY A 106 6.74 -10.81 -4.28
CA GLY A 106 7.69 -11.85 -3.89
C GLY A 106 7.33 -13.24 -4.42
N LEU A 107 8.03 -14.27 -3.92
CA LEU A 107 7.70 -15.66 -4.22
C LEU A 107 6.36 -16.04 -3.58
N GLN A 108 5.36 -16.36 -4.40
CA GLN A 108 4.06 -16.81 -3.93
C GLN A 108 4.01 -18.34 -3.95
N ALA A 109 3.64 -18.96 -2.83
CA ALA A 109 3.40 -20.39 -2.74
C ALA A 109 1.97 -20.62 -2.24
N THR A 110 1.13 -21.24 -3.07
CA THR A 110 -0.22 -21.65 -2.69
C THR A 110 -0.29 -23.18 -2.69
N ALA A 111 -0.94 -23.75 -1.68
CA ALA A 111 -1.19 -25.18 -1.59
C ALA A 111 -2.69 -25.43 -1.69
N VAL A 112 -3.11 -26.27 -2.64
CA VAL A 112 -4.50 -26.74 -2.74
C VAL A 112 -4.48 -28.23 -2.43
N ALA A 113 -5.08 -28.61 -1.30
CA ALA A 113 -5.37 -30.00 -1.02
C ALA A 113 -6.75 -30.34 -1.60
N ALA A 114 -6.78 -31.21 -2.60
CA ALA A 114 -8.03 -31.84 -3.00
C ALA A 114 -8.38 -32.89 -1.93
N GLN A 115 -9.24 -32.51 -0.97
CA GLN A 115 -9.78 -33.46 -0.01
C GLN A 115 -10.65 -34.45 -0.78
N LYS A 116 -10.18 -35.69 -0.94
CA LYS A 116 -10.98 -36.79 -1.48
C LYS A 116 -12.20 -36.96 -0.56
N PRO A 117 -13.45 -36.87 -1.07
CA PRO A 117 -14.63 -37.09 -0.25
C PRO A 117 -14.57 -38.51 0.34
N PRO A 118 -14.99 -38.71 1.61
CA PRO A 118 -15.00 -40.02 2.23
C PRO A 118 -15.82 -40.98 1.35
N ALA A 119 -15.27 -42.18 1.11
CA ALA A 119 -16.00 -43.22 0.39
C ALA A 119 -17.26 -43.54 1.20
N ASP A 120 -18.42 -43.26 0.62
CA ASP A 120 -19.70 -43.60 1.21
C ASP A 120 -19.87 -45.13 1.19
N HIS A 121 -19.70 -45.75 2.35
CA HIS A 121 -19.90 -47.19 2.54
C HIS A 121 -21.38 -47.58 2.70
N ARG A 122 -22.34 -46.64 2.55
CA ARG A 122 -23.79 -46.93 2.70
C ARG A 122 -24.51 -47.41 1.43
N GLN A 123 -23.80 -47.66 0.33
CA GLN A 123 -24.41 -48.14 -0.92
C GLN A 123 -24.33 -49.67 -1.15
N ILE A 124 -24.00 -50.46 -0.12
CA ILE A 124 -23.86 -51.94 -0.23
C ILE A 124 -24.82 -52.71 0.69
N LEU A 125 -26.03 -52.17 0.92
CA LEU A 125 -27.14 -52.90 1.54
C LEU A 125 -28.45 -52.54 0.83
#